data_AF-A8NZR6-F1
#
_entry.id   AF-A8NZR6-F1
#
_cell.length_a   1.000
_cell.length_b   1.000
_cell.length_c   1.000
_cell.angle_alpha   90.00
_cell.angle_beta   90.00
_cell.angle_gamma   90.00
#
_symmetry.space_group_name_H-M   'P 1'
#
loop_
_entity.id
_entity.type
_entity.pdbx_description
1 polymer ?
#
loop_
_entity_poly.entity_id
_entity_poly.type
_entity_poly.pdbx_seq_one_letter_code
_entity_poly.pdbx_strand_id
1 'polypeptide(L)'
;MFTKAFVLLAIASQAFATVFITNPVATSTLVGGEEATISWIESGGGPSLEEFGPARISIYVGNAQQQTGLQVIAEEVDVSTTSSVSFTVDPSIGPDSDEYFIRVESLNLRDEEQPQYPALAFSAKFTLSEMTGVFTAEILDQIAGQSTAPLALPTAAAGDASAISTPTGSGAVRAASAASDSARPTSSGADDEEDDDEDGAAFTNSKVVTLSARTPNAQAWA
;
A
#
# COMPACT_ATOMS: atom_id res chain seq x y z
N MET A 1 12.03 -2.11 -35.82
CA MET A 1 11.10 -2.61 -34.78
C MET A 1 11.26 -1.70 -33.58
N PHE A 2 10.20 -1.16 -33.00
CA PHE A 2 10.29 -0.21 -31.89
C PHE A 2 9.90 -0.87 -30.56
N THR A 3 10.85 -0.89 -29.62
CA THR A 3 10.65 -1.43 -28.27
C THR A 3 9.74 -0.52 -27.48
N LYS A 4 8.62 -1.04 -26.96
CA LYS A 4 7.77 -0.31 -26.01
C LYS A 4 8.41 -0.35 -24.63
N ALA A 5 8.99 0.77 -24.19
CA ALA A 5 9.40 0.93 -22.79
C ALA A 5 8.16 1.17 -21.93
N PHE A 6 7.83 0.21 -21.05
CA PHE A 6 6.81 0.38 -20.02
C PHE A 6 7.44 1.09 -18.82
N VAL A 7 7.18 2.39 -18.66
CA VAL A 7 7.66 3.17 -17.51
C VAL A 7 6.62 3.03 -16.39
N LEU A 8 6.90 2.12 -15.46
CA LEU A 8 6.14 1.96 -14.21
C LEU A 8 6.51 3.11 -13.26
N LEU A 9 5.77 4.21 -13.33
CA LEU A 9 5.95 5.35 -12.44
C LEU A 9 5.31 5.08 -11.07
N ALA A 10 6.02 4.36 -10.21
CA ALA A 10 5.65 4.22 -8.81
C ALA A 10 5.86 5.56 -8.08
N ILE A 11 4.79 6.32 -7.90
CA ILE A 11 4.75 7.47 -6.99
C ILE A 11 4.77 6.96 -5.54
N ALA A 12 5.98 6.67 -5.06
CA ALA A 12 6.23 6.44 -3.65
C ALA A 12 6.02 7.76 -2.88
N SER A 13 4.84 7.90 -2.28
CA SER A 13 4.64 8.86 -1.20
C SER A 13 5.65 8.55 -0.09
N GLN A 14 6.56 9.49 0.20
CA GLN A 14 7.49 9.36 1.32
C GLN A 14 6.73 9.55 2.64
N ALA A 15 6.01 8.51 3.06
CA ALA A 15 5.58 8.37 4.43
C ALA A 15 6.76 7.81 5.24
N PHE A 16 7.08 8.43 6.38
CA PHE A 16 7.94 7.84 7.39
C PHE A 16 7.19 6.65 8.00
N ALA A 17 7.33 5.49 7.36
CA ALA A 17 6.57 4.28 7.65
C ALA A 17 7.10 3.58 8.90
N THR A 18 6.98 4.23 10.06
CA THR A 18 7.12 3.56 11.36
C THR A 18 5.97 2.56 11.53
N VAL A 19 4.73 3.05 11.42
CA VAL A 19 3.49 2.26 11.47
C VAL A 19 3.15 1.78 10.06
N PHE A 20 3.24 0.47 9.82
CA PHE A 20 2.76 -0.15 8.57
C PHE A 20 1.42 -0.85 8.81
N ILE A 21 0.33 -0.30 8.25
CA ILE A 21 -1.02 -0.88 8.36
C ILE A 21 -1.08 -2.19 7.55
N THR A 22 -1.35 -3.30 8.23
CA THR A 22 -1.47 -4.66 7.64
C THR A 22 -2.92 -5.09 7.43
N ASN A 23 -3.88 -4.42 8.07
CA ASN A 23 -5.31 -4.50 7.74
C ASN A 23 -5.99 -3.17 8.12
N PRO A 24 -6.87 -2.59 7.28
CA PRO A 24 -7.23 -3.00 5.92
C PRO A 24 -6.11 -2.78 4.89
N VAL A 25 -6.17 -3.55 3.79
CA VAL A 25 -5.32 -3.43 2.60
C VAL A 25 -6.14 -3.12 1.35
N ALA A 26 -5.50 -2.97 0.19
CA ALA A 26 -6.13 -2.64 -1.10
C ALA A 26 -7.27 -3.58 -1.55
N THR A 27 -7.36 -4.79 -1.00
CA THR A 27 -8.41 -5.78 -1.28
C THR A 27 -9.32 -6.04 -0.07
N SER A 28 -9.16 -5.30 1.02
CA SER A 28 -10.08 -5.39 2.17
C SER A 28 -11.36 -4.62 1.87
N THR A 29 -12.48 -5.19 2.29
CA THR A 29 -13.78 -4.52 2.36
C THR A 29 -14.25 -4.54 3.81
N LEU A 30 -14.69 -3.40 4.34
CA LEU A 30 -15.35 -3.32 5.64
C LEU A 30 -16.82 -2.92 5.44
N VAL A 31 -17.69 -3.34 6.37
CA VAL A 31 -19.14 -3.15 6.26
C VAL A 31 -19.62 -2.05 7.21
N GLY A 32 -20.45 -1.14 6.70
CA GLY A 32 -21.05 -0.06 7.48
C GLY A 32 -21.93 -0.59 8.61
N GLY A 33 -21.68 -0.14 9.84
CA GLY A 33 -22.39 -0.58 11.04
C GLY A 33 -21.82 -1.85 11.70
N GLU A 34 -20.86 -2.55 11.08
CA GLU A 34 -20.16 -3.69 11.71
C GLU A 34 -18.89 -3.27 12.46
N GLU A 35 -18.38 -4.16 13.32
CA GLU A 35 -17.08 -3.99 13.98
C GLU A 35 -15.95 -4.44 13.04
N ALA A 36 -15.04 -3.53 12.75
CA ALA A 36 -13.82 -3.76 11.99
C ALA A 36 -12.58 -3.62 12.88
N THR A 37 -11.48 -4.31 12.53
CA THR A 37 -10.21 -4.22 13.25
C THR A 37 -9.10 -3.72 12.33
N ILE A 38 -8.48 -2.61 12.71
CA ILE A 38 -7.22 -2.14 12.09
C ILE A 38 -6.08 -2.89 12.78
N SER A 39 -5.11 -3.34 12.00
CA SER A 39 -3.87 -3.96 12.49
C SER A 39 -2.65 -3.32 11.83
N TRP A 40 -1.54 -3.25 12.55
CA TRP A 40 -0.27 -2.74 12.04
C TRP A 40 0.94 -3.48 12.61
N ILE A 41 2.09 -3.25 11.97
CA ILE A 41 3.42 -3.70 12.40
C ILE A 41 4.41 -2.54 12.31
N GLU A 42 5.58 -2.70 12.92
CA GLU A 42 6.73 -1.84 12.64
C GLU A 42 7.29 -2.15 11.25
N SER A 43 7.49 -1.15 10.39
CA SER A 43 8.04 -1.41 9.04
C SER A 43 9.56 -1.59 9.00
N GLY A 44 10.25 -1.42 10.14
CA GLY A 44 11.71 -1.44 10.22
C GLY A 44 12.42 -0.20 9.66
N GLY A 45 11.68 0.82 9.23
CA GLY A 45 12.20 2.17 9.01
C GLY A 45 12.22 2.94 10.33
N GLY A 46 13.22 3.81 10.52
CA GLY A 46 13.23 4.77 11.62
C GLY A 46 12.33 5.97 11.33
N PRO A 47 11.82 6.69 12.37
CA PRO A 47 11.96 6.39 13.81
C PRO A 47 11.12 5.18 14.26
N SER A 48 11.36 4.64 15.45
CA SER A 48 10.69 3.41 15.95
C SER A 48 9.25 3.65 16.44
N LEU A 49 8.47 2.58 16.63
CA LEU A 49 7.12 2.70 17.21
C LEU A 49 7.13 3.37 18.60
N GLU A 50 8.17 3.14 19.42
CA GLU A 50 8.36 3.80 20.72
C GLU A 50 8.57 5.31 20.59
N GLU A 51 9.23 5.76 19.53
CA GLU A 51 9.42 7.18 19.22
C GLU A 51 8.14 7.82 18.65
N PHE A 52 7.30 7.04 17.95
CA PHE A 52 5.99 7.47 17.43
C PHE A 52 4.94 7.61 18.55
N GLY A 53 4.91 6.67 19.50
CA GLY A 53 4.15 6.73 20.75
C GLY A 53 2.63 6.94 20.58
N PRO A 54 1.98 7.82 21.38
CA PRO A 54 0.54 8.05 21.29
C PRO A 54 0.16 8.77 19.99
N ALA A 55 -0.83 8.20 19.31
CA ALA A 55 -1.30 8.63 18.01
C ALA A 55 -2.83 8.71 17.93
N ARG A 56 -3.33 9.58 17.06
CA ARG A 56 -4.73 9.58 16.60
C ARG A 56 -4.86 8.70 15.36
N ILE A 57 -5.90 7.86 15.31
CA ILE A 57 -6.27 7.05 14.14
C ILE A 57 -7.64 7.49 13.64
N SER A 58 -7.76 7.75 12.33
CA SER A 58 -9.02 8.18 11.70
C SER A 58 -9.13 7.75 10.24
N ILE A 59 -10.36 7.59 9.74
CA ILE A 59 -10.67 7.41 8.32
C ILE A 59 -10.66 8.76 7.61
N TYR A 60 -10.02 8.81 6.44
CA TYR A 60 -9.91 9.94 5.54
C TYR A 60 -10.27 9.54 4.10
N VAL A 61 -10.60 10.55 3.30
CA VAL A 61 -10.74 10.50 1.84
C VAL A 61 -10.06 11.72 1.21
N GLY A 62 -9.77 11.67 -0.10
CA GLY A 62 -9.18 12.78 -0.85
C GLY A 62 -7.89 12.39 -1.59
N ASN A 63 -6.86 13.23 -1.51
CA ASN A 63 -5.60 13.07 -2.25
C ASN A 63 -4.37 13.52 -1.40
N ALA A 64 -3.17 13.47 -1.99
CA ALA A 64 -1.90 13.81 -1.32
C ALA A 64 -1.70 15.31 -1.02
N GLN A 65 -2.64 16.19 -1.37
CA GLN A 65 -2.63 17.64 -1.12
C GLN A 65 -3.83 18.09 -0.27
N GLN A 66 -4.95 17.38 -0.36
CA GLN A 66 -6.19 17.71 0.36
C GLN A 66 -6.85 16.42 0.86
N GLN A 67 -7.09 16.34 2.17
CA GLN A 67 -7.67 15.18 2.83
C GLN A 67 -8.82 15.64 3.75
N THR A 68 -9.98 15.00 3.66
CA THR A 68 -11.11 15.25 4.56
C THR A 68 -11.25 14.07 5.52
N GLY A 69 -11.23 14.37 6.83
CA GLY A 69 -11.41 13.37 7.88
C GLY A 69 -12.90 13.08 8.08
N LEU A 70 -13.25 11.80 8.11
CA LEU A 70 -14.64 11.34 8.10
C LEU A 70 -15.07 10.70 9.42
N GLN A 71 -14.24 9.82 9.98
CA GLN A 71 -14.51 9.15 11.26
C GLN A 71 -13.22 9.09 12.09
N VAL A 72 -13.28 9.52 13.35
CA VAL A 72 -12.19 9.25 14.31
C VAL A 72 -12.39 7.85 14.89
N ILE A 73 -11.33 7.04 14.87
CA ILE A 73 -11.34 5.65 15.33
C ILE A 73 -10.78 5.57 16.75
N ALA A 74 -9.64 6.22 16.97
CA ALA A 74 -9.04 6.38 18.29
C ALA A 74 -8.48 7.80 18.39
N GLU A 75 -8.83 8.54 19.45
CA GLU A 75 -8.29 9.88 19.68
C GLU A 75 -6.83 9.84 20.15
N GLU A 76 -6.52 8.86 20.98
CA GLU A 76 -5.21 8.58 21.55
C GLU A 76 -5.05 7.07 21.71
N VAL A 77 -4.16 6.45 20.94
CA VAL A 77 -3.70 5.07 21.10
C VAL A 77 -2.19 5.01 20.94
N ASP A 78 -1.52 4.34 21.86
CA ASP A 78 -0.07 4.16 21.82
C ASP A 78 0.30 3.02 20.87
N VAL A 79 0.88 3.36 19.71
CA VAL A 79 1.28 2.38 18.68
C VAL A 79 2.53 1.59 19.05
N SER A 80 3.23 1.96 20.13
CA SER A 80 4.38 1.21 20.65
C SER A 80 3.97 -0.01 21.48
N THR A 81 2.86 0.09 22.21
CA THR A 81 2.32 -1.00 23.05
C THR A 81 1.13 -1.72 22.41
N THR A 82 0.48 -1.11 21.43
CA THR A 82 -0.71 -1.64 20.73
C THR A 82 -0.43 -1.83 19.24
N SER A 83 -0.79 -2.98 18.68
CA SER A 83 -0.66 -3.30 17.25
C SER A 83 -1.99 -3.49 16.52
N SER A 84 -3.12 -3.36 17.21
CA SER A 84 -4.46 -3.40 16.61
C SER A 84 -5.53 -2.67 17.43
N VAL A 85 -6.54 -2.13 16.75
CA VAL A 85 -7.72 -1.46 17.36
C VAL A 85 -8.99 -1.90 16.63
N SER A 86 -10.00 -2.34 17.39
CA SER A 86 -11.35 -2.58 16.89
C SER A 86 -12.23 -1.33 17.02
N PHE A 87 -13.11 -1.12 16.05
CA PHE A 87 -14.04 0.02 16.00
C PHE A 87 -15.28 -0.33 15.16
N THR A 88 -16.41 0.33 15.41
CA THR A 88 -17.59 0.22 14.52
C THR A 88 -17.46 1.19 13.35
N VAL A 89 -17.61 0.73 12.11
CA VAL A 89 -17.66 1.61 10.93
C VAL A 89 -18.97 2.41 10.98
N ASP A 90 -18.91 3.74 10.94
CA ASP A 90 -20.13 4.56 10.87
C ASP A 90 -20.64 4.60 9.42
N PRO A 91 -21.82 4.04 9.10
CA PRO A 91 -22.33 3.97 7.74
C PRO A 91 -22.77 5.34 7.18
N SER A 92 -22.80 6.41 7.97
CA SER A 92 -23.27 7.73 7.54
C SER A 92 -22.18 8.64 6.94
N ILE A 93 -20.91 8.26 7.04
CA ILE A 93 -19.76 9.13 6.74
C ILE A 93 -19.46 9.33 5.25
N GLY A 94 -20.07 8.52 4.38
CA GLY A 94 -19.89 8.55 2.93
C GLY A 94 -20.66 7.42 2.24
N PRO A 95 -20.56 7.29 0.90
CA PRO A 95 -21.20 6.24 0.10
C PRO A 95 -20.30 5.01 -0.06
N ASP A 96 -20.83 3.93 -0.65
CA ASP A 96 -20.02 2.75 -1.05
C ASP A 96 -18.90 3.18 -2.03
N SER A 97 -17.63 2.92 -1.67
CA SER A 97 -16.46 3.35 -2.44
C SER A 97 -15.16 2.69 -1.95
N ASP A 98 -14.16 2.64 -2.83
CA ASP A 98 -12.75 2.27 -2.59
C ASP A 98 -11.83 3.48 -2.34
N GLU A 99 -12.38 4.69 -2.14
CA GLU A 99 -11.61 5.92 -1.91
C GLU A 99 -11.11 6.13 -0.46
N TYR A 100 -11.55 5.29 0.49
CA TYR A 100 -11.24 5.44 1.91
C TYR A 100 -9.84 4.96 2.26
N PHE A 101 -9.15 5.68 3.14
CA PHE A 101 -7.90 5.24 3.75
C PHE A 101 -7.83 5.65 5.23
N ILE A 102 -6.98 5.00 6.00
CA ILE A 102 -6.70 5.36 7.39
C ILE A 102 -5.46 6.25 7.42
N ARG A 103 -5.53 7.33 8.22
CA ARG A 103 -4.35 8.09 8.66
C ARG A 103 -4.10 7.82 10.13
N VAL A 104 -2.83 7.58 10.45
CA VAL A 104 -2.29 7.54 11.81
C VAL A 104 -1.39 8.76 11.99
N GLU A 105 -1.62 9.51 13.06
CA GLU A 105 -1.00 10.82 13.31
C GLU A 105 -0.40 10.86 14.72
N SER A 106 0.93 10.97 14.84
CA SER A 106 1.56 11.05 16.16
C SER A 106 1.24 12.37 16.86
N LEU A 107 0.77 12.28 18.10
CA LEU A 107 0.53 13.45 18.94
C LEU A 107 1.84 14.10 19.37
N ASN A 108 2.89 13.30 19.60
CA ASN A 108 4.17 13.74 20.14
C ASN A 108 5.26 13.95 19.08
N LEU A 109 5.42 13.01 18.16
CA LEU A 109 6.50 12.99 17.16
C LEU A 109 6.21 13.97 16.02
N ARG A 110 7.25 14.62 15.50
CA ARG A 110 7.19 15.54 14.36
C ARG A 110 8.07 15.01 13.23
N ASP A 111 7.71 15.37 12.01
CA ASP A 111 8.48 15.01 10.81
C ASP A 111 9.87 15.69 10.85
N GLU A 112 10.94 14.96 10.53
CA GLU A 112 12.32 15.48 10.61
C GLU A 112 12.63 16.52 9.52
N GLU A 113 12.05 16.37 8.33
CA GLU A 113 12.19 17.33 7.23
C GLU A 113 11.27 18.55 7.43
N GLN A 114 10.14 18.35 8.13
CA GLN A 114 9.06 19.32 8.26
C GLN A 114 8.49 19.39 9.70
N PRO A 115 9.28 19.88 10.69
CA PRO A 115 8.94 19.81 12.12
C PRO A 115 7.68 20.59 12.55
N GLN A 116 7.09 21.40 11.67
CA GLN A 116 5.75 21.96 11.87
C GLN A 116 4.61 20.93 11.78
N TYR A 117 4.86 19.73 11.24
CA TYR A 117 3.85 18.69 11.03
C TYR A 117 4.10 17.45 11.92
N PRO A 118 3.04 16.76 12.37
CA PRO A 118 3.16 15.47 13.05
C PRO A 118 3.74 14.40 12.11
N ALA A 119 4.36 13.37 12.68
CA ALA A 119 4.66 12.16 11.93
C ALA A 119 3.36 11.49 11.48
N LEU A 120 3.25 11.20 10.18
CA LEU A 120 2.05 10.63 9.55
C LEU A 120 2.35 9.29 8.89
N ALA A 121 1.50 8.30 9.18
CA ALA A 121 1.45 7.04 8.46
C ALA A 121 0.06 6.83 7.84
N PHE A 122 0.00 6.05 6.76
CA PHE A 122 -1.20 5.88 5.94
C PHE A 122 -1.40 4.40 5.60
N SER A 123 -2.66 3.94 5.57
CA SER A 123 -2.99 2.63 4.98
C SER A 123 -2.99 2.70 3.44
N ALA A 124 -3.04 1.52 2.79
CA ALA A 124 -3.60 1.45 1.45
C ALA A 124 -5.06 1.95 1.47
N LYS A 125 -5.55 2.45 0.33
CA LYS A 125 -7.00 2.69 0.16
C LYS A 125 -7.76 1.37 0.21
N PHE A 126 -8.98 1.34 0.72
CA PHE A 126 -9.79 0.14 0.93
C PHE A 126 -11.28 0.40 0.68
N THR A 127 -12.05 -0.66 0.50
CA THR A 127 -13.49 -0.56 0.20
C THR A 127 -14.32 -0.44 1.48
N LEU A 128 -15.27 0.49 1.50
CA LEU A 128 -16.42 0.44 2.41
C LEU A 128 -17.70 0.06 1.63
N SER A 129 -18.53 -0.78 2.24
CA SER A 129 -19.79 -1.29 1.67
C SER A 129 -20.94 -1.24 2.68
N GLU A 130 -22.18 -1.21 2.19
CA GLU A 130 -23.40 -0.97 2.99
C GLU A 130 -23.43 0.41 3.67
N MET A 131 -22.76 1.38 3.03
CA MET A 131 -22.68 2.76 3.45
C MET A 131 -23.88 3.55 2.93
N THR A 132 -24.39 4.46 3.77
CA THR A 132 -25.63 5.22 3.59
C THR A 132 -25.42 6.73 3.49
N GLY A 133 -24.19 7.21 3.74
CA GLY A 133 -23.80 8.60 3.61
C GLY A 133 -23.61 9.04 2.16
N VAL A 134 -23.21 10.30 2.00
CA VAL A 134 -22.88 10.90 0.69
C VAL A 134 -21.68 11.83 0.83
N PHE A 135 -20.77 11.79 -0.13
CA PHE A 135 -19.69 12.78 -0.21
C PHE A 135 -20.23 14.14 -0.62
N THR A 136 -19.70 15.21 -0.02
CA THR A 136 -19.96 16.59 -0.48
C THR A 136 -19.25 16.83 -1.82
N ALA A 137 -19.68 17.85 -2.56
CA ALA A 137 -18.99 18.25 -3.80
C ALA A 137 -17.49 18.53 -3.57
N GLU A 138 -17.14 19.13 -2.42
CA GLU A 138 -15.75 19.41 -2.06
C GLU A 138 -14.93 18.13 -1.84
N ILE A 139 -15.52 17.09 -1.25
CA ILE A 139 -14.87 15.76 -1.10
C ILE A 139 -14.70 15.09 -2.47
N LEU A 140 -15.71 15.18 -3.34
CA LEU A 140 -15.65 14.65 -4.71
C LEU A 140 -14.58 15.36 -5.55
N ASP A 141 -14.43 16.68 -5.41
CA ASP A 141 -13.36 17.45 -6.06
C ASP A 141 -11.97 17.08 -5.51
N GLN A 142 -11.83 16.81 -4.20
CA GLN A 142 -10.59 16.28 -3.62
C GLN A 142 -10.24 14.89 -4.17
N ILE A 143 -11.23 14.01 -4.33
CA ILE A 143 -11.04 12.68 -4.94
C ILE A 143 -10.65 12.82 -6.42
N ALA A 144 -11.40 13.61 -7.21
CA ALA A 144 -11.13 13.84 -8.63
C ALA A 144 -9.78 14.55 -8.89
N GLY A 145 -9.32 15.37 -7.93
CA GLY A 145 -8.02 16.04 -7.95
C GLY A 145 -6.81 15.12 -8.07
N GLN A 146 -6.95 13.81 -7.79
CA GLN A 146 -5.92 12.79 -8.07
C GLN A 146 -5.52 12.74 -9.57
N SER A 147 -6.34 13.27 -10.49
CA SER A 147 -6.13 13.16 -11.94
C SER A 147 -5.50 14.39 -12.62
N THR A 148 -5.28 15.51 -11.91
CA THR A 148 -4.87 16.78 -12.56
C THR A 148 -3.71 17.50 -11.87
N ALA A 149 -2.51 16.92 -11.95
CA ALA A 149 -1.26 17.67 -11.84
C ALA A 149 -0.72 17.98 -13.26
N PRO A 150 -0.82 19.23 -13.76
CA PRO A 150 -0.15 19.60 -14.99
C PRO A 150 1.37 19.57 -14.73
N LEU A 151 2.09 18.64 -15.35
CA LEU A 151 3.55 18.68 -15.37
C LEU A 151 3.98 19.97 -16.08
N ALA A 152 4.39 20.96 -15.30
CA ALA A 152 4.95 22.20 -15.80
C ALA A 152 6.24 21.88 -16.58
N LEU A 153 6.12 21.82 -17.90
CA LEU A 153 7.25 21.61 -18.79
C LEU A 153 8.32 22.67 -18.48
N PRO A 154 9.58 22.29 -18.20
CA PRO A 154 10.62 23.26 -17.92
C PRO A 154 10.76 24.18 -19.12
N THR A 155 10.55 25.48 -18.91
CA THR A 155 10.62 26.45 -20.00
C THR A 155 12.04 26.46 -20.58
N ALA A 156 12.16 26.06 -21.84
CA ALA A 156 13.46 25.97 -22.50
C ALA A 156 14.02 27.39 -22.67
N ALA A 157 15.11 27.70 -21.96
CA ALA A 157 15.79 28.97 -22.11
C ALA A 157 16.23 29.17 -23.56
N ALA A 158 15.95 30.34 -24.13
CA ALA A 158 16.37 30.66 -25.49
C ALA A 158 17.90 30.74 -25.54
N GLY A 159 18.50 29.99 -26.47
CA GLY A 159 19.92 30.04 -26.79
C GLY A 159 20.11 30.42 -28.26
N ASP A 160 20.88 31.48 -28.52
CA ASP A 160 21.08 32.04 -29.85
C ASP A 160 21.80 31.11 -30.83
N ALA A 161 21.56 31.35 -32.12
CA ALA A 161 22.02 30.50 -33.22
C ALA A 161 23.39 30.91 -33.79
N SER A 162 24.18 29.94 -34.25
CA SER A 162 25.18 30.17 -35.30
C SER A 162 25.67 28.92 -36.06
N ALA A 163 25.67 29.06 -37.38
CA ALA A 163 26.64 28.58 -38.38
C ALA A 163 27.01 27.08 -38.51
N ILE A 164 26.53 26.53 -39.63
CA ILE A 164 27.09 25.44 -40.46
C ILE A 164 28.63 25.43 -40.60
N SER A 165 29.21 24.23 -40.75
CA SER A 165 30.30 23.92 -41.70
C SER A 165 30.38 22.43 -42.05
N THR A 166 30.78 22.10 -43.28
CA THR A 166 30.94 20.73 -43.81
C THR A 166 32.41 20.26 -43.75
N PRO A 167 32.68 18.96 -43.96
CA PRO A 167 33.33 18.59 -45.23
C PRO A 167 32.95 17.21 -45.84
N THR A 168 33.36 17.02 -47.09
CA THR A 168 33.19 15.81 -47.93
C THR A 168 34.37 14.84 -47.80
N GLY A 169 34.15 13.53 -47.97
CA GLY A 169 35.21 12.52 -48.17
C GLY A 169 34.69 11.17 -48.65
N SER A 170 35.37 10.50 -49.59
CA SER A 170 34.85 9.31 -50.32
C SER A 170 35.77 8.08 -50.25
N GLY A 171 35.16 6.89 -50.19
CA GLY A 171 35.76 5.61 -50.61
C GLY A 171 35.41 4.40 -49.73
N ALA A 172 35.65 3.14 -50.11
CA ALA A 172 35.73 2.51 -51.44
C ALA A 172 35.85 0.96 -51.31
N VAL A 173 34.74 0.22 -51.45
CA VAL A 173 34.58 -1.20 -51.87
C VAL A 173 35.47 -2.37 -51.32
N ARG A 174 34.77 -3.46 -50.91
CA ARG A 174 35.13 -4.92 -51.02
C ARG A 174 36.28 -5.46 -50.12
N ALA A 175 36.07 -6.45 -49.23
CA ALA A 175 35.77 -7.91 -49.39
C ALA A 175 37.05 -8.78 -49.54
N ALA A 176 37.17 -10.05 -49.08
CA ALA A 176 36.22 -11.06 -48.55
C ALA A 176 36.93 -12.20 -47.74
N SER A 177 36.16 -13.19 -47.23
CA SER A 177 36.57 -14.56 -46.78
C SER A 177 37.30 -14.66 -45.42
N ALA A 178 37.31 -15.77 -44.65
CA ALA A 178 36.70 -17.12 -44.68
C ALA A 178 36.30 -17.55 -43.21
N ALA A 179 35.35 -18.45 -42.90
CA ALA A 179 35.44 -19.93 -42.80
C ALA A 179 36.78 -20.49 -42.22
N SER A 180 36.85 -21.43 -41.26
CA SER A 180 35.85 -22.23 -40.48
C SER A 180 36.32 -22.31 -38.99
N ASP A 181 36.10 -23.31 -38.09
CA ASP A 181 35.41 -24.62 -37.93
C ASP A 181 35.21 -24.82 -36.38
N SER A 182 34.13 -25.34 -35.78
CA SER A 182 33.55 -26.71 -35.71
C SER A 182 33.98 -27.57 -34.49
N ALA A 183 33.05 -28.41 -34.00
CA ALA A 183 33.11 -29.31 -32.83
C ALA A 183 33.20 -28.62 -31.42
N ARG A 184 32.82 -29.23 -30.27
CA ARG A 184 32.37 -30.60 -29.94
C ARG A 184 31.56 -30.63 -28.60
N PRO A 185 30.46 -31.40 -28.48
CA PRO A 185 29.85 -31.73 -27.18
C PRO A 185 29.98 -33.23 -26.81
N THR A 186 30.32 -33.53 -25.56
CA THR A 186 30.35 -34.88 -24.92
C THR A 186 30.40 -34.72 -23.39
N SER A 187 29.85 -35.56 -22.50
CA SER A 187 28.75 -36.56 -22.49
C SER A 187 28.87 -37.36 -21.17
N SER A 188 27.79 -37.99 -20.68
CA SER A 188 27.75 -38.83 -19.45
C SER A 188 27.90 -38.05 -18.12
N GLY A 189 27.33 -38.45 -16.99
CA GLY A 189 26.56 -39.67 -16.59
C GLY A 189 27.05 -40.15 -15.22
N ALA A 190 26.34 -40.94 -14.41
CA ALA A 190 24.93 -41.38 -14.41
C ALA A 190 24.64 -41.99 -12.99
N ASP A 191 23.47 -42.64 -12.79
CA ASP A 191 23.20 -43.66 -11.75
C ASP A 191 23.16 -43.15 -10.26
N ASP A 192 22.43 -43.72 -9.28
CA ASP A 192 21.31 -44.69 -9.28
C ASP A 192 20.51 -44.65 -7.93
N GLU A 193 19.42 -45.45 -7.85
CA GLU A 193 18.75 -46.03 -6.65
C GLU A 193 18.19 -45.10 -5.51
N GLU A 194 17.40 -45.57 -4.54
CA GLU A 194 16.00 -46.12 -4.52
C GLU A 194 15.51 -46.15 -3.03
N ASP A 195 14.27 -46.58 -2.76
CA ASP A 195 13.65 -47.01 -1.48
C ASP A 195 13.26 -46.03 -0.32
N ASP A 196 11.96 -46.13 0.01
CA ASP A 196 11.30 -46.33 1.33
C ASP A 196 11.06 -45.24 2.42
N ASP A 197 10.19 -45.68 3.37
CA ASP A 197 9.59 -45.08 4.58
C ASP A 197 8.60 -43.90 4.40
N GLU A 198 7.49 -43.78 5.12
CA GLU A 198 6.40 -44.65 5.63
C GLU A 198 5.41 -43.70 6.38
N ASP A 199 4.29 -44.23 6.88
CA ASP A 199 3.16 -43.58 7.60
C ASP A 199 3.32 -42.20 8.30
N GLY A 200 2.51 -41.23 7.86
CA GLY A 200 2.18 -39.98 8.57
C GLY A 200 0.73 -39.97 9.08
N ALA A 201 0.48 -40.52 10.27
CA ALA A 201 -0.87 -40.91 10.70
C ALA A 201 -1.81 -39.79 11.20
N ALA A 202 -3.09 -39.95 10.83
CA ALA A 202 -4.32 -39.65 11.59
C ALA A 202 -4.36 -38.44 12.55
N PHE A 203 -4.92 -37.32 12.07
CA PHE A 203 -5.46 -36.27 12.97
C PHE A 203 -6.85 -36.66 13.52
N THR A 204 -6.89 -37.55 14.51
CA THR A 204 -8.11 -37.82 15.29
C THR A 204 -8.05 -37.16 16.66
N ASN A 205 -8.90 -36.15 16.89
CA ASN A 205 -9.51 -36.01 18.20
C ASN A 205 -10.88 -35.32 18.12
N SER A 206 -11.87 -35.93 18.75
CA SER A 206 -13.20 -35.34 18.94
C SER A 206 -13.20 -34.45 20.17
N LYS A 207 -13.74 -33.23 20.05
CA LYS A 207 -14.43 -32.60 21.17
C LYS A 207 -15.60 -31.74 20.70
N VAL A 208 -16.77 -32.39 20.64
CA VAL A 208 -18.06 -31.69 20.65
C VAL A 208 -18.15 -30.90 21.94
N VAL A 209 -17.98 -29.58 21.86
CA VAL A 209 -18.28 -28.68 22.97
C VAL A 209 -19.77 -28.36 22.90
N THR A 210 -20.56 -29.12 23.67
CA THR A 210 -21.99 -28.83 23.86
C THR A 210 -22.13 -27.50 24.59
N LEU A 211 -22.34 -26.42 23.84
CA LEU A 211 -22.56 -25.09 24.39
C LEU A 211 -24.00 -25.00 24.95
N SER A 212 -24.18 -25.39 26.21
CA SER A 212 -25.47 -25.34 26.90
C SER A 212 -26.05 -23.92 26.86
N ALA A 213 -27.27 -23.78 26.33
CA ALA A 213 -27.96 -22.51 26.21
C ALA A 213 -28.15 -21.85 27.59
N ARG A 214 -27.51 -20.69 27.81
CA ARG A 214 -27.65 -19.90 29.03
C ARG A 214 -28.74 -18.85 28.86
N THR A 215 -29.98 -19.20 29.19
CA THR A 215 -31.10 -18.26 29.22
C THR A 215 -30.79 -17.08 30.16
N PRO A 216 -30.83 -15.82 29.69
CA PRO A 216 -30.74 -14.66 30.58
C PRO A 216 -32.05 -14.53 31.38
N ASN A 217 -31.92 -14.54 32.71
CA ASN A 217 -33.05 -14.37 33.62
C ASN A 217 -33.48 -12.90 33.68
N ALA A 218 -34.58 -12.55 33.01
CA ALA A 218 -35.16 -11.21 33.03
C ALA A 218 -35.91 -10.94 34.35
N GLN A 219 -35.18 -10.66 35.43
CA GLN A 219 -35.79 -10.07 36.63
C GLN A 219 -36.10 -8.58 36.40
N ALA A 220 -37.38 -8.24 36.45
CA ALA A 220 -37.84 -6.86 36.51
C ALA A 220 -37.61 -6.25 37.90
N TRP A 221 -37.27 -4.96 37.93
CA TRP A 221 -37.43 -4.10 39.10
C TRP A 221 -37.67 -2.64 38.67
N ALA A 222 -38.59 -2.00 39.39
CA ALA A 222 -38.94 -0.56 39.36
C ALA A 222 -39.38 0.00 37.99
#